data_AF-A0A6N2L5S7-F1
#
_entry.id   AF-A0A6N2L5S7-F1
#
_cell.length_a   1.000
_cell.length_b   1.000
_cell.length_c   1.000
_cell.angle_alpha   90.00
_cell.angle_beta   90.00
_cell.angle_gamma   90.00
#
_symmetry.space_group_name_H-M   'P 1'
#
loop_
_entity.id
_entity.type
_entity.pdbx_description
1 polymer ?
#
loop_
_entity_poly.entity_id
_entity_poly.type
_entity_poly.pdbx_seq_one_letter_code
_entity_poly.pdbx_strand_id
1 'polypeptide(L)' 'MDGSLLDDIIRRLVETKNGRTTKQVHLTEAEIKQLCLASKEVFLSQPNLLELEAPIKICVLGSSTIV' A
#
# COMPACT_ATOMS: atom_id res chain seq x y z
N MET A 1 6.37 7.91 -11.03
CA MET A 1 6.96 6.59 -10.74
C MET A 1 6.69 5.69 -11.93
N ASP A 2 7.68 4.95 -12.42
CA ASP A 2 7.51 4.05 -13.56
C ASP A 2 6.57 2.89 -13.22
N GLY A 3 5.59 2.62 -14.09
CA GLY A 3 4.58 1.57 -13.88
C GLY A 3 5.21 0.18 -13.73
N SER A 4 6.20 -0.16 -14.57
CA SER A 4 6.88 -1.46 -14.50
C SER A 4 7.61 -1.70 -13.17
N LEU A 5 8.11 -0.64 -12.52
CA LEU A 5 8.77 -0.74 -11.23
C LEU A 5 7.74 -0.90 -10.10
N LEU A 6 6.61 -0.19 -10.19
CA LEU A 6 5.49 -0.36 -9.26
C LEU A 6 4.91 -1.78 -9.31
N ASP A 7 4.71 -2.33 -10.52
CA ASP A 7 4.22 -3.71 -10.70
C ASP A 7 5.18 -4.75 -10.10
N ASP A 8 6.50 -4.54 -10.22
CA ASP A 8 7.49 -5.42 -9.61
C ASP A 8 7.42 -5.40 -8.08
N ILE A 9 7.32 -4.20 -7.49
CA ILE A 9 7.16 -4.04 -6.04
C ILE A 9 5.88 -4.73 -5.55
N ILE A 10 4.75 -4.53 -6.25
CA ILE A 10 3.48 -5.17 -5.89
C ILE A 10 3.61 -6.69 -5.93
N ARG A 11 4.22 -7.24 -6.99
CA ARG A 11 4.44 -8.69 -7.13
C ARG A 11 5.21 -9.24 -5.94
N ARG A 12 6.35 -8.63 -5.60
CA ARG A 12 7.22 -9.04 -4.49
C ARG A 12 6.52 -8.99 -3.13
N LEU A 13 5.68 -7.97 -2.90
CA LEU A 13 4.89 -7.85 -1.66
C LEU A 13 3.78 -8.90 -1.57
N VAL A 14 3.10 -9.19 -2.68
CA VAL A 14 1.98 -10.16 -2.71
C VAL A 14 2.47 -11.60 -2.61
N GLU A 15 3.60 -11.96 -3.22
CA GLU A 15 4.17 -13.31 -3.16
C GLU A 15 4.45 -13.79 -1.73
N THR A 16 4.75 -12.86 -0.82
CA THR A 16 5.01 -13.16 0.60
C THR A 16 3.76 -13.66 1.33
N LYS A 17 2.55 -13.35 0.84
CA LYS A 17 1.27 -13.71 1.47
C LYS A 17 0.98 -15.23 1.43
N ASN A 18 1.58 -15.98 0.51
CA ASN A 18 1.30 -17.40 0.29
C ASN A 18 2.25 -18.35 1.05
N GLY A 19 3.24 -17.84 1.78
CA GLY A 19 4.20 -18.65 2.54
C GLY A 19 3.75 -18.91 3.97
N ARG A 20 3.95 -20.14 4.47
CA ARG A 20 3.84 -20.50 5.91
C ARG A 20 4.82 -19.72 6.81
N THR A 21 5.77 -19.01 6.23
CA THR A 21 6.82 -18.23 6.90
C THR A 21 6.81 -16.79 6.39
N THR A 22 6.85 -15.84 7.32
CA THR A 22 6.92 -14.40 7.01
C THR A 22 8.26 -14.09 6.34
N LYS A 23 8.29 -14.03 5.01
CA LYS A 23 9.49 -13.66 4.25
C LYS A 23 9.60 -12.14 4.25
N GLN A 24 10.72 -11.57 4.72
CA GLN A 24 10.95 -10.14 4.56
C GLN A 24 11.14 -9.81 3.08
N VAL A 25 10.44 -8.78 2.61
CA VAL A 25 10.62 -8.22 1.26
C VAL A 25 11.65 -7.11 1.36
N HIS A 26 12.79 -7.28 0.67
CA HIS A 26 13.89 -6.30 0.68
C HIS A 26 13.63 -5.16 -0.30
N LEU A 27 12.90 -4.13 0.10
CA LEU A 27 12.79 -2.89 -0.68
C LEU A 27 13.97 -1.96 -0.39
N THR A 28 14.50 -1.30 -1.41
CA THR A 28 15.53 -0.27 -1.24
C THR A 28 14.92 1.01 -0.70
N GLU A 29 15.73 1.83 -0.02
CA GLU A 29 15.27 3.14 0.48
C GLU A 29 14.73 4.04 -0.66
N ALA A 30 15.35 3.97 -1.83
CA ALA A 30 14.91 4.71 -3.01
C ALA A 30 13.51 4.30 -3.47
N GLU A 31 13.23 2.99 -3.56
CA GLU A 31 11.90 2.47 -3.91
C GLU A 31 10.84 2.91 -2.88
N ILE A 32 11.17 2.83 -1.58
CA ILE A 32 10.28 3.26 -0.49
C ILE A 32 9.98 4.76 -0.60
N LYS A 33 11.00 5.59 -0.79
CA LYS A 33 10.81 7.05 -0.95
C LYS A 33 9.96 7.36 -2.17
N GLN A 34 10.18 6.68 -3.31
CA GLN A 34 9.37 6.89 -4.51
C GLN A 34 7.90 6.51 -4.30
N LEU A 35 7.62 5.40 -3.63
CA LEU A 35 6.25 5.02 -3.25
C LEU A 35 5.60 6.10 -2.37
N CYS A 36 6.30 6.60 -1.35
CA CYS A 36 5.79 7.63 -0.46
C CYS A 36 5.51 8.94 -1.21
N LEU A 37 6.42 9.37 -2.08
CA LEU A 37 6.26 10.60 -2.86
C LEU A 37 5.08 10.49 -3.83
N ALA A 38 5.01 9.41 -4.61
CA ALA A 38 3.90 9.17 -5.52
C ALA A 38 2.55 9.08 -4.78
N SER A 39 2.51 8.37 -3.65
CA SER A 39 1.29 8.27 -2.82
C SER A 39 0.86 9.63 -2.27
N LYS A 40 1.82 10.45 -1.82
CA LYS A 40 1.55 11.81 -1.35
C LYS A 40 0.93 12.67 -2.44
N GLU A 41 1.42 12.60 -3.67
CA GLU A 41 0.83 13.33 -4.80
C GLU A 41 -0.62 12.89 -5.06
N VAL A 42 -0.90 11.58 -5.02
CA VAL A 42 -2.26 11.04 -5.16
C VAL A 42 -3.18 11.54 -4.05
N PHE A 43 -2.75 11.49 -2.79
CA PHE A 43 -3.56 11.97 -1.67
C PHE A 43 -3.82 13.48 -1.71
N LEU A 44 -2.84 14.27 -2.15
CA LEU A 44 -3.01 15.72 -2.31
C LEU A 44 -3.91 16.09 -3.50
N SER A 45 -3.97 15.24 -4.52
CA SER A 45 -4.89 15.41 -5.66
C SER A 45 -6.33 15.03 -5.32
N GLN A 46 -6.56 14.30 -4.23
CA GLN A 46 -7.88 13.91 -3.77
C GLN A 46 -8.40 14.90 -2.70
N PRO A 47 -9.72 15.11 -2.59
CA PRO A 47 -10.27 15.91 -1.51
C PRO A 47 -10.07 15.23 -0.15
N ASN A 48 -9.89 16.04 0.91
CA ASN A 48 -9.77 15.52 2.29
C ASN A 48 -11.01 14.75 2.74
N LEU A 49 -12.18 15.08 2.18
CA LEU A 49 -13.42 14.32 2.36
C LEU A 49 -13.65 13.49 1.09
N LEU A 50 -13.35 12.19 1.15
CA LEU A 50 -13.60 11.29 0.02
C LEU A 50 -15.09 10.94 -0.07
N GLU A 51 -15.67 11.27 -1.23
CA GLU A 51 -17.01 10.83 -1.62
C GLU A 51 -16.86 9.50 -2.38
N LEU A 52 -17.35 8.42 -1.79
CA LEU A 52 -17.17 7.06 -2.31
C LEU A 52 -18.53 6.44 -2.66
N GLU A 53 -18.65 5.84 -3.86
CA GLU A 53 -19.88 5.21 -4.34
C GLU A 53 -19.81 3.67 -4.26
N ALA A 54 -20.91 3.04 -3.85
CA ALA A 54 -20.99 1.58 -3.72
C ALA A 54 -20.89 0.86 -5.09
N PRO A 55 -20.35 -0.38 -5.14
CA PRO A 55 -19.94 -1.24 -4.03
C PRO A 55 -18.46 -1.07 -3.62
N ILE A 56 -18.21 -0.91 -2.32
CA ILE A 56 -16.85 -0.79 -1.76
C ILE A 56 -16.68 -1.71 -0.56
N LYS A 57 -15.49 -2.29 -0.42
CA LYS A 57 -15.10 -3.09 0.75
C LYS A 57 -14.26 -2.25 1.71
N ILE A 58 -14.81 -1.93 2.87
CA ILE A 58 -14.09 -1.23 3.94
C ILE A 58 -13.41 -2.27 4.85
N CYS A 59 -12.08 -2.24 4.93
CA CYS A 59 -11.29 -3.11 5.80
C CYS A 59 -10.73 -2.29 6.98
N VAL A 60 -11.40 -2.31 8.14
CA VAL A 60 -10.89 -1.65 9.35
C VAL A 60 -9.83 -2.53 10.01
N LEU A 61 -8.61 -2.02 10.18
CA LEU A 61 -7.56 -2.66 10.98
C LEU A 61 -7.87 -2.41 12.46
N GLY A 62 -8.61 -3.33 13.07
CA GLY A 62 -8.88 -3.29 14.50
C GLY A 62 -7.64 -3.65 15.31
N SER A 63 -6.90 -2.64 15.76
CA SER A 63 -6.02 -2.79 16.93
C SER A 63 -6.91 -2.86 18.16
N SER A 64 -7.38 -4.05 18.54
CA SER A 64 -8.01 -4.25 19.85
C SER A 64 -6.98 -4.04 20.96
N THR A 65 -6.82 -2.80 21.40
CA THR A 65 -6.32 -2.47 22.73
C THR A 65 -7.44 -1.70 23.42
N ILE A 66 -8.24 -2.46 24.16
CA ILE A 66 -9.23 -1.94 25.10
C ILE A 66 -8.44 -1.29 26.23
N VAL A 67 -8.61 0.01 26.43
CA VAL A 67 -8.38 0.67 27.73
C VAL A 67 -9.69 0.74 28.48
#